data_AF-A0AAV8WDR3-F1
#
_entry.id   AF-A0AAV8WDR3-F1
#
_cell.length_a   1.000
_cell.length_b   1.000
_cell.length_c   1.000
_cell.angle_alpha   90.00
_cell.angle_beta   90.00
_cell.angle_gamma   90.00
#
_symmetry.space_group_name_H-M   'P 1'
#
loop_
_entity.id
_entity.type
_entity.pdbx_description
1 polymer ?
#
loop_
_entity_poly.entity_id
_entity_poly.type
_entity_poly.pdbx_seq_one_letter_code
_entity_poly.pdbx_strand_id
1 'polypeptide(L)'
;MVESNTSDILSDDEFDVEAVAVVDTASTIDRLKHFSYYLVENVELNLNFCLNLLEERDVPRPPNSVYIRAISKFLSAVPKVGSGLGGALAESELYIFGKVDKKNSRTLADLVYHFSDHKEEVRNVLIQSAVDIFYSFENQFMKLSCEGRPKRAMQKLAKDAADRIFNYFLETKQQRDVTRIEVTKGVLFGDSKRNKVGIKEGKTVTTEENSWKTSKMYAKTGIVLVEEKAFYKKEGVSNTEKYGHRRLLPWETAEEVKADWQLETGFEVATYTLSVEEDFFKLVRDYIMTKNPNEEAQLERENYSKEALEDRQAKHEEVLEAVQQHFSEVLGELQQQYQTIVENHREHKEIAVEAARNQNEDKVLHVEINTKLEEIKKNIDDTKALIERNHKEVVVVAPELTIKDVQKIVQQEVNVEKEIINLVKDKLRKNDVGPRIHKEVDRTVGNVNKTLKNLRKKW
;
A
#
# COMPACT_ATOMS: atom_id res chain seq x y z
N MET A 1 43.97 60.75 48.35
CA MET A 1 44.47 60.43 46.99
C MET A 1 44.64 58.93 46.90
N VAL A 2 43.62 58.21 46.42
CA VAL A 2 43.67 57.01 45.57
C VAL A 2 42.27 56.89 44.99
N GLU A 3 42.22 56.63 43.70
CA GLU A 3 41.07 56.69 42.78
C GLU A 3 40.06 55.56 42.99
N SER A 4 38.79 55.81 42.64
CA SER A 4 37.88 54.76 42.21
C SER A 4 37.07 55.25 41.00
N ASN A 5 37.37 54.63 39.85
CA ASN A 5 36.56 54.66 38.64
C ASN A 5 35.12 54.20 38.91
N THR A 6 34.15 54.81 38.23
CA THR A 6 33.31 54.19 37.17
C THR A 6 32.08 55.06 36.92
N SER A 7 31.97 55.61 35.72
CA SER A 7 30.68 56.00 35.13
C SER A 7 30.81 56.01 33.61
N ASP A 8 30.64 54.85 33.00
CA ASP A 8 30.22 54.76 31.60
C ASP A 8 28.74 54.36 31.61
N ILE A 9 27.94 55.32 31.18
CA ILE A 9 26.52 55.23 30.90
C ILE A 9 26.42 54.74 29.45
N LEU A 10 25.67 53.66 29.22
CA LEU A 10 24.75 53.40 28.10
C LEU A 10 24.49 51.89 27.94
N SER A 11 23.24 51.46 28.07
CA SER A 11 22.59 50.49 27.18
C SER A 11 21.08 50.70 27.30
N ASP A 12 20.45 51.31 26.30
CA ASP A 12 19.63 50.61 25.30
C ASP A 12 18.61 49.65 25.93
N ASP A 13 17.59 50.26 26.55
CA ASP A 13 16.29 49.63 26.79
C ASP A 13 15.52 49.60 25.46
N GLU A 14 15.92 48.67 24.57
CA GLU A 14 15.04 48.21 23.50
C GLU A 14 14.22 47.05 24.06
N PHE A 15 12.91 47.29 24.15
CA PHE A 15 11.92 46.35 24.64
C PHE A 15 12.00 45.02 23.87
N ASP A 16 12.53 43.98 24.51
CA ASP A 16 12.25 42.60 24.16
C ASP A 16 10.75 42.35 24.38
N VAL A 17 9.97 42.58 23.31
CA VAL A 17 8.59 42.11 23.21
C VAL A 17 8.64 40.59 23.34
N GLU A 18 8.09 40.09 24.44
CA GLU A 18 7.91 38.67 24.73
C GLU A 18 7.42 37.92 23.48
N ALA A 19 8.31 37.11 22.90
CA ALA A 19 7.94 36.17 21.87
C ALA A 19 6.97 35.16 22.48
N VAL A 20 5.68 35.33 22.20
CA VAL A 20 4.64 34.33 22.43
C VAL A 20 5.17 32.99 21.91
N ALA A 21 5.39 32.04 22.82
CA ALA A 21 5.94 30.74 22.50
C ALA A 21 5.09 30.07 21.42
N VAL A 22 5.57 30.10 20.18
CA VAL A 22 4.99 29.35 19.06
C VAL A 22 5.11 27.89 19.45
N VAL A 23 3.97 27.26 19.75
CA VAL A 23 3.89 25.82 20.00
C VAL A 23 4.39 25.14 18.73
N ASP A 24 5.60 24.60 18.79
CA ASP A 24 6.22 23.89 17.67
C ASP A 24 5.46 22.59 17.41
N THR A 25 4.94 22.43 16.19
CA THR A 25 4.25 21.22 15.72
C THR A 25 5.07 19.96 16.00
N ALA A 26 6.40 20.02 15.90
CA ALA A 26 7.25 18.87 16.21
C ALA A 26 7.18 18.48 17.69
N SER A 27 7.10 19.46 18.60
CA SER A 27 6.94 19.22 20.04
C SER A 27 5.58 18.60 20.39
N THR A 28 4.51 19.02 19.69
CA THR A 28 3.18 18.43 19.86
C THR A 28 3.17 16.98 19.39
N ILE A 29 3.76 16.71 18.22
CA ILE A 29 3.88 15.36 17.65
C ILE A 29 4.70 14.44 18.58
N ASP A 30 5.79 14.94 19.16
CA ASP A 30 6.60 14.14 20.09
C ASP A 30 5.80 13.76 21.36
N ARG A 31 5.03 14.69 21.92
CA ARG A 31 4.16 14.40 23.07
C ARG A 31 3.05 13.43 22.72
N LEU A 32 2.45 13.54 21.52
CA LEU A 32 1.46 12.59 21.01
C LEU A 32 2.04 11.18 20.92
N LYS A 33 3.23 11.02 20.33
CA LYS A 33 3.95 9.74 20.24
C LYS A 33 4.18 9.13 21.61
N HIS A 34 4.71 9.91 22.55
CA HIS A 34 4.99 9.44 23.90
C HIS A 34 3.73 9.06 24.67
N PHE A 35 2.70 9.89 24.65
CA PHE A 35 1.42 9.59 25.30
C PHE A 35 0.82 8.29 24.75
N SER A 36 0.76 8.16 23.43
CA SER A 36 0.16 7.02 22.75
C SER A 36 0.92 5.73 23.03
N TYR A 37 2.25 5.75 22.94
CA TYR A 37 3.10 4.62 23.29
C TYR A 37 2.85 4.14 24.71
N TYR A 38 2.92 5.05 25.70
CA TYR A 38 2.72 4.64 27.09
C TYR A 38 1.28 4.19 27.34
N LEU A 39 0.27 4.73 26.65
CA LEU A 39 -1.11 4.30 26.84
C LEU A 39 -1.28 2.84 26.39
N VAL A 40 -0.86 2.56 25.15
CA VAL A 40 -0.93 1.21 24.55
C VAL A 40 -0.10 0.24 25.39
N GLU A 41 1.14 0.58 25.71
CA GLU A 41 2.03 -0.27 26.51
C GLU A 41 1.44 -0.59 27.89
N ASN A 42 0.92 0.40 28.63
CA ASN A 42 0.35 0.12 29.95
C ASN A 42 -0.93 -0.73 29.86
N VAL A 43 -1.73 -0.57 28.80
CA VAL A 43 -2.91 -1.42 28.59
C VAL A 43 -2.52 -2.85 28.23
N GLU A 44 -1.61 -3.03 27.28
CA GLU A 44 -1.15 -4.36 26.87
C GLU A 44 -0.42 -5.08 28.00
N LEU A 45 0.45 -4.40 28.76
CA LEU A 45 1.13 -4.98 29.91
C LEU A 45 0.13 -5.50 30.96
N ASN A 46 -0.89 -4.71 31.29
CA ASN A 46 -1.91 -5.12 32.24
C ASN A 46 -2.73 -6.32 31.72
N LEU A 47 -3.08 -6.37 30.43
CA LEU A 47 -3.81 -7.49 29.84
C LEU A 47 -2.95 -8.76 29.75
N ASN A 48 -1.70 -8.65 29.28
CA ASN A 48 -0.76 -9.77 29.20
C ASN A 48 -0.42 -10.32 30.59
N PHE A 49 -0.25 -9.45 31.58
CA PHE A 49 -0.06 -9.86 32.96
C PHE A 49 -1.26 -10.68 33.46
N CYS A 50 -2.49 -10.23 33.18
CA CYS A 50 -3.69 -10.98 33.51
C CYS A 50 -3.75 -12.31 32.74
N LEU A 51 -3.37 -12.34 31.46
CA LEU A 51 -3.35 -13.55 30.64
C LEU A 51 -2.40 -14.60 31.23
N ASN A 52 -1.17 -14.21 31.54
CA ASN A 52 -0.18 -15.10 32.15
C ASN A 52 -0.69 -15.67 33.48
N LEU A 53 -1.37 -14.85 34.31
CA LEU A 53 -2.02 -15.33 35.54
C LEU A 53 -3.15 -16.34 35.28
N LEU A 54 -3.84 -16.24 34.15
CA LEU A 54 -4.89 -17.18 33.75
C LEU A 54 -4.31 -18.48 33.17
N GLU A 55 -3.17 -18.41 32.50
CA GLU A 55 -2.57 -19.50 31.73
C GLU A 55 -1.50 -20.31 32.48
N GLU A 56 -0.81 -19.76 33.50
CA GLU A 56 0.21 -20.44 34.33
C GLU A 56 -0.33 -21.61 35.20
N ARG A 57 -1.50 -22.16 34.90
CA ARG A 57 -1.97 -23.42 35.50
C ARG A 57 -2.44 -24.41 34.44
N ASP A 58 -1.60 -25.40 34.20
CA ASP A 58 -1.92 -26.58 33.41
C ASP A 58 -3.20 -27.29 33.87
N VAL A 59 -4.04 -27.61 32.87
CA VAL A 59 -5.03 -28.71 32.71
C VAL A 59 -6.41 -28.20 32.21
N PRO A 60 -7.02 -28.81 31.16
CA PRO A 60 -8.13 -28.22 30.37
C PRO A 60 -9.58 -28.53 30.85
N ARG A 61 -10.49 -27.61 30.45
CA ARG A 61 -12.00 -27.49 30.40
C ARG A 61 -12.92 -28.70 30.81
N PRO A 62 -14.17 -28.51 31.34
CA PRO A 62 -15.24 -27.64 30.78
C PRO A 62 -16.17 -26.93 31.84
N PRO A 63 -17.42 -26.48 31.53
CA PRO A 63 -17.88 -25.11 31.64
C PRO A 63 -18.77 -24.89 32.88
N ASN A 64 -18.18 -24.52 34.02
CA ASN A 64 -18.88 -23.92 35.19
C ASN A 64 -17.82 -23.33 36.14
N SER A 65 -16.93 -22.55 35.54
CA SER A 65 -15.50 -22.71 35.74
C SER A 65 -15.00 -22.35 37.16
N VAL A 66 -14.26 -23.30 37.74
CA VAL A 66 -13.46 -23.14 38.97
C VAL A 66 -12.49 -21.98 38.85
N TYR A 67 -12.14 -21.55 37.63
CA TYR A 67 -11.30 -20.39 37.34
C TYR A 67 -11.88 -19.09 37.91
N ILE A 68 -13.21 -18.88 37.85
CA ILE A 68 -13.87 -17.71 38.47
C ILE A 68 -13.69 -17.72 40.00
N ARG A 69 -13.74 -18.90 40.63
CA ARG A 69 -13.46 -19.06 42.08
C ARG A 69 -11.97 -18.98 42.40
N ALA A 70 -11.10 -19.43 41.51
CA ALA A 70 -9.66 -19.45 41.68
C ALA A 70 -9.09 -18.04 41.53
N ILE A 71 -9.52 -17.26 40.53
CA ILE A 71 -9.20 -15.83 40.39
C ILE A 71 -9.69 -15.10 41.63
N SER A 72 -10.99 -15.19 41.96
CA SER A 72 -11.55 -14.60 43.19
C SER A 72 -10.75 -14.97 44.44
N LYS A 73 -10.31 -16.24 44.59
CA LYS A 73 -9.49 -16.69 45.72
C LYS A 73 -8.06 -16.17 45.67
N PHE A 74 -7.39 -16.21 44.52
CA PHE A 74 -6.01 -15.76 44.36
C PHE A 74 -5.90 -14.25 44.59
N LEU A 75 -6.85 -13.49 44.05
CA LEU A 75 -6.94 -12.05 44.24
C LEU A 75 -7.35 -11.67 45.68
N SER A 76 -8.13 -12.51 46.37
CA SER A 76 -8.43 -12.34 47.80
C SER A 76 -7.31 -12.82 48.74
N ALA A 77 -6.41 -13.68 48.25
CA ALA A 77 -5.38 -14.35 49.03
C ALA A 77 -3.98 -13.76 48.80
N VAL A 78 -3.83 -12.70 48.00
CA VAL A 78 -2.60 -11.90 47.99
C VAL A 78 -2.47 -11.25 49.37
N PRO A 79 -1.60 -11.75 50.26
CA PRO A 79 -1.43 -11.16 51.57
C PRO A 79 -0.72 -9.82 51.37
N LYS A 80 -1.15 -8.80 52.12
CA LYS A 80 -0.23 -7.70 52.41
C LYS A 80 1.01 -8.33 53.07
N VAL A 81 2.20 -8.03 52.54
CA VAL A 81 3.56 -8.28 53.09
C VAL A 81 4.26 -9.60 52.67
N GLY A 82 5.45 -9.48 52.06
CA GLY A 82 6.46 -10.56 51.97
C GLY A 82 7.44 -10.47 50.78
N SER A 83 8.70 -10.16 51.05
CA SER A 83 9.79 -9.66 50.18
C SER A 83 10.42 -10.62 49.13
N GLY A 84 9.72 -11.66 48.65
CA GLY A 84 10.33 -12.67 47.75
C GLY A 84 9.93 -12.58 46.26
N LEU A 85 8.66 -12.29 45.99
CA LEU A 85 8.08 -12.17 44.63
C LEU A 85 7.53 -10.75 44.35
N GLY A 86 7.48 -9.90 45.39
CA GLY A 86 6.85 -8.57 45.35
C GLY A 86 7.73 -7.43 44.84
N GLY A 87 8.86 -7.71 44.19
CA GLY A 87 9.77 -6.67 43.69
C GLY A 87 9.39 -6.12 42.30
N ALA A 88 8.64 -6.89 41.51
CA ALA A 88 8.37 -6.56 40.10
C ALA A 88 6.93 -6.09 39.85
N LEU A 89 5.99 -6.32 40.78
CA LEU A 89 4.61 -5.85 40.63
C LEU A 89 4.49 -4.44 41.15
N ALA A 90 4.19 -3.48 40.28
CA ALA A 90 3.89 -2.13 40.72
C ALA A 90 2.63 -2.20 41.60
N GLU A 91 2.56 -1.38 42.66
CA GLU A 91 1.37 -1.26 43.52
C GLU A 91 0.04 -1.02 42.74
N SER A 92 0.11 -0.60 41.47
CA SER A 92 -1.01 -0.57 40.50
C SER A 92 -1.65 -1.93 40.28
N GLU A 93 -0.84 -2.92 39.96
CA GLU A 93 -1.30 -4.22 39.48
C GLU A 93 -2.00 -4.93 40.64
N LEU A 94 -1.36 -4.97 41.81
CA LEU A 94 -1.92 -5.53 43.05
C LEU A 94 -3.26 -4.88 43.48
N TYR A 95 -3.52 -3.63 43.11
CA TYR A 95 -4.73 -2.90 43.50
C TYR A 95 -5.94 -3.25 42.62
N ILE A 96 -5.78 -3.34 41.29
CA ILE A 96 -6.87 -3.72 40.36
C ILE A 96 -7.51 -5.02 40.87
N PHE A 97 -6.67 -5.97 41.29
CA PHE A 97 -7.09 -7.27 41.80
C PHE A 97 -7.80 -7.24 43.14
N GLY A 98 -7.48 -6.30 44.03
CA GLY A 98 -8.10 -6.21 45.36
C GLY A 98 -9.58 -5.81 45.37
N LYS A 99 -10.18 -5.56 44.18
CA LYS A 99 -11.58 -5.20 43.93
C LYS A 99 -12.26 -6.04 42.84
N VAL A 100 -11.57 -7.02 42.25
CA VAL A 100 -12.23 -7.91 41.27
C VAL A 100 -13.10 -8.89 42.04
N ASP A 101 -14.34 -8.49 42.30
CA ASP A 101 -15.37 -9.39 42.80
C ASP A 101 -15.60 -10.52 41.81
N LYS A 102 -16.20 -11.62 42.29
CA LYS A 102 -16.52 -12.80 41.45
C LYS A 102 -17.25 -12.43 40.14
N LYS A 103 -18.07 -11.37 40.16
CA LYS A 103 -18.77 -10.86 38.98
C LYS A 103 -17.82 -10.19 37.97
N ASN A 104 -16.90 -9.35 38.45
CA ASN A 104 -15.93 -8.63 37.61
C ASN A 104 -14.82 -9.56 37.11
N SER A 105 -14.55 -10.67 37.81
CA SER A 105 -13.54 -11.65 37.37
C SER A 105 -13.89 -12.34 36.04
N ARG A 106 -15.19 -12.51 35.76
CA ARG A 106 -15.64 -13.04 34.47
C ARG A 106 -15.46 -12.01 33.36
N THR A 107 -15.83 -10.76 33.62
CA THR A 107 -15.64 -9.65 32.68
C THR A 107 -14.16 -9.46 32.36
N LEU A 108 -13.28 -9.52 33.38
CA LEU A 108 -11.84 -9.44 33.20
C LEU A 108 -11.31 -10.59 32.36
N ALA A 109 -11.70 -11.83 32.65
CA ALA A 109 -11.28 -12.98 31.86
C ALA A 109 -11.76 -12.88 30.40
N ASP A 110 -13.02 -12.49 30.18
CA ASP A 110 -13.57 -12.31 28.84
C ASP A 110 -12.81 -11.22 28.07
N LEU A 111 -12.47 -10.08 28.71
CA LEU A 111 -11.67 -9.00 28.12
C LEU A 111 -10.24 -9.46 27.77
N VAL A 112 -9.61 -10.21 28.68
CA VAL A 112 -8.24 -10.71 28.52
C VAL A 112 -8.15 -11.74 27.40
N TYR A 113 -9.09 -12.68 27.33
CA TYR A 113 -9.13 -13.64 26.22
C TYR A 113 -9.48 -12.97 24.90
N HIS A 114 -10.43 -12.02 24.88
CA HIS A 114 -10.72 -11.24 23.68
C HIS A 114 -9.48 -10.50 23.17
N PHE A 115 -8.72 -9.87 24.07
CA PHE A 115 -7.44 -9.24 23.73
C PHE A 115 -6.42 -10.24 23.20
N SER A 116 -6.29 -11.40 23.82
CA SER A 116 -5.37 -12.45 23.35
C SER A 116 -5.71 -12.91 21.93
N ASP A 117 -7.00 -13.11 21.64
CA ASP A 117 -7.49 -13.58 20.35
C ASP A 117 -7.42 -12.49 19.25
N HIS A 118 -7.55 -11.21 19.62
CA HIS A 118 -7.64 -10.07 18.69
C HIS A 118 -6.59 -8.99 18.97
N LYS A 119 -5.38 -9.41 19.34
CA LYS A 119 -4.31 -8.51 19.84
C LYS A 119 -4.07 -7.29 18.94
N GLU A 120 -3.89 -7.51 17.65
CA GLU A 120 -3.62 -6.44 16.68
C GLU A 120 -4.80 -5.48 16.48
N GLU A 121 -6.03 -6.00 16.50
CA GLU A 121 -7.24 -5.18 16.36
C GLU A 121 -7.42 -4.28 17.59
N VAL A 122 -7.28 -4.86 18.79
CA VAL A 122 -7.35 -4.10 20.04
C VAL A 122 -6.24 -3.05 20.12
N ARG A 123 -5.01 -3.40 19.71
CA ARG A 123 -3.90 -2.46 19.61
C ARG A 123 -4.22 -1.27 18.71
N ASN A 124 -4.76 -1.52 17.51
CA ASN A 124 -5.16 -0.45 16.59
C ASN A 124 -6.25 0.45 17.18
N VAL A 125 -7.24 -0.14 17.87
CA VAL A 125 -8.26 0.63 18.59
C VAL A 125 -7.64 1.50 19.68
N LEU A 126 -6.69 0.99 20.45
CA LEU A 126 -5.99 1.75 21.48
C LEU A 126 -5.17 2.89 20.89
N ILE A 127 -4.49 2.68 19.75
CA ILE A 127 -3.75 3.73 19.02
C ILE A 127 -4.69 4.84 18.57
N GLN A 128 -5.80 4.49 17.90
CA GLN A 128 -6.78 5.47 17.43
C GLN A 128 -7.38 6.26 18.60
N SER A 129 -7.71 5.58 19.69
CA SER A 129 -8.24 6.21 20.90
C SER A 129 -7.21 7.14 21.56
N ALA A 130 -5.93 6.76 21.57
CA ALA A 130 -4.86 7.59 22.11
C ALA A 130 -4.75 8.92 21.36
N VAL A 131 -4.83 8.88 20.03
CA VAL A 131 -4.83 10.08 19.18
C VAL A 131 -6.04 10.96 19.50
N ASP A 132 -7.24 10.41 19.67
CA ASP A 132 -8.42 11.20 20.03
C ASP A 132 -8.32 11.86 21.39
N ILE A 133 -7.83 11.11 22.38
CA ILE A 133 -7.65 11.64 23.73
C ILE A 133 -6.63 12.78 23.68
N PHE A 134 -5.51 12.58 22.99
CA PHE A 134 -4.51 13.62 22.85
C PHE A 134 -5.06 14.83 22.12
N TYR A 135 -5.78 14.63 21.00
CA TYR A 135 -6.41 15.70 20.24
C TYR A 135 -7.40 16.48 21.11
N SER A 136 -8.27 15.79 21.85
CA SER A 136 -9.23 16.42 22.74
C SER A 136 -8.52 17.28 23.80
N PHE A 137 -7.45 16.77 24.41
CA PHE A 137 -6.73 17.41 25.51
C PHE A 137 -5.43 18.13 25.10
N GLU A 138 -5.24 18.44 23.81
CA GLU A 138 -3.95 18.93 23.26
C GLU A 138 -3.42 20.11 24.07
N ASN A 139 -4.24 21.16 24.24
CA ASN A 139 -3.88 22.36 24.98
C ASN A 139 -3.43 22.06 26.43
N GLN A 140 -4.14 21.18 27.15
CA GLN A 140 -3.74 20.75 28.49
C GLN A 140 -2.42 19.99 28.45
N PHE A 141 -2.25 19.07 27.50
CA PHE A 141 -1.08 18.21 27.45
C PHE A 141 0.18 18.99 27.10
N MET A 142 0.06 20.05 26.29
CA MET A 142 1.17 20.93 25.95
C MET A 142 1.67 21.75 27.15
N LYS A 143 0.77 22.15 28.05
CA LYS A 143 1.10 22.92 29.26
C LYS A 143 1.73 22.09 30.38
N LEU A 144 1.59 20.77 30.32
CA LEU A 144 2.00 19.88 31.40
C LEU A 144 3.45 19.40 31.26
N SER A 145 4.15 19.39 32.38
CA SER A 145 5.49 18.84 32.56
C SER A 145 5.60 18.11 33.91
N CYS A 146 6.72 17.46 34.16
CA CYS A 146 7.06 16.93 35.47
C CYS A 146 8.56 17.14 35.70
N GLU A 147 8.92 17.97 36.68
CA GLU A 147 10.32 18.37 36.93
C GLU A 147 10.96 18.95 35.65
N GLY A 148 10.21 19.75 34.90
CA GLY A 148 10.64 20.32 33.61
C GLY A 148 10.69 19.34 32.44
N ARG A 149 10.28 18.07 32.62
CA ARG A 149 10.32 17.05 31.55
C ARG A 149 8.92 16.71 31.00
N PRO A 150 8.59 17.10 29.76
CA PRO A 150 7.29 16.79 29.12
C PRO A 150 7.01 15.30 28.98
N LYS A 151 8.00 14.50 28.57
CA LYS A 151 7.88 13.04 28.39
C LYS A 151 7.37 12.33 29.66
N ARG A 152 7.89 12.73 30.82
CA ARG A 152 7.49 12.14 32.11
C ARG A 152 6.06 12.52 32.50
N ALA A 153 5.58 13.69 32.07
CA ALA A 153 4.17 14.05 32.22
C ALA A 153 3.28 13.18 31.32
N MET A 154 3.64 12.99 30.05
CA MET A 154 2.90 12.12 29.13
C MET A 154 2.80 10.69 29.64
N GLN A 155 3.89 10.13 30.18
CA GLN A 155 3.88 8.80 30.81
C GLN A 155 2.91 8.71 32.00
N LYS A 156 2.88 9.74 32.87
CA LYS A 156 1.97 9.77 34.03
C LYS A 156 0.51 9.88 33.61
N LEU A 157 0.23 10.68 32.58
CA LEU A 157 -1.09 10.85 32.00
C LEU A 157 -1.58 9.56 31.36
N ALA A 158 -0.76 8.95 30.51
CA ALA A 158 -1.05 7.69 29.84
C ALA A 158 -1.30 6.55 30.83
N LYS A 159 -0.48 6.44 31.90
CA LYS A 159 -0.68 5.44 32.94
C LYS A 159 -2.01 5.62 33.69
N ASP A 160 -2.37 6.85 34.03
CA ASP A 160 -3.66 7.13 34.68
C ASP A 160 -4.82 6.84 33.73
N ALA A 161 -4.72 7.23 32.46
CA ALA A 161 -5.72 6.91 31.44
C ALA A 161 -5.91 5.39 31.27
N ALA A 162 -4.81 4.61 31.22
CA ALA A 162 -4.88 3.15 31.19
C ALA A 162 -5.63 2.59 32.41
N ASP A 163 -5.28 3.03 33.62
CA ASP A 163 -5.97 2.61 34.85
C ASP A 163 -7.48 2.93 34.79
N ARG A 164 -7.87 4.11 34.28
CA ARG A 164 -9.27 4.51 34.11
C ARG A 164 -10.00 3.62 33.09
N ILE A 165 -9.37 3.32 31.96
CA ILE A 165 -9.91 2.41 30.94
C ILE A 165 -10.23 1.03 31.54
N PHE A 166 -9.29 0.43 32.27
CA PHE A 166 -9.54 -0.85 32.92
C PHE A 166 -10.70 -0.80 33.91
N ASN A 167 -10.70 0.20 34.80
CA ASN A 167 -11.75 0.32 35.80
C ASN A 167 -13.12 0.51 35.16
N TYR A 168 -13.20 1.30 34.08
CA TYR A 168 -14.43 1.47 33.32
C TYR A 168 -14.94 0.14 32.75
N PHE A 169 -14.09 -0.64 32.10
CA PHE A 169 -14.48 -1.95 31.55
C PHE A 169 -14.88 -2.97 32.62
N LEU A 170 -14.32 -2.87 33.84
CA LEU A 170 -14.69 -3.74 34.95
C LEU A 170 -16.04 -3.37 35.58
N GLU A 171 -16.42 -2.10 35.55
CA GLU A 171 -17.64 -1.59 36.19
C GLU A 171 -18.85 -1.52 35.24
N THR A 172 -18.61 -1.33 33.94
CA THR A 172 -19.69 -1.29 32.94
C THR A 172 -20.13 -2.69 32.51
N LYS A 173 -21.45 -2.84 32.32
CA LYS A 173 -22.07 -4.08 31.82
C LYS A 173 -22.19 -4.11 30.28
N GLN A 174 -21.64 -3.11 29.59
CA GLN A 174 -21.80 -2.95 28.15
C GLN A 174 -21.10 -4.06 27.36
N GLN A 175 -21.52 -4.23 26.11
CA GLN A 175 -21.02 -5.27 25.19
C GLN A 175 -19.49 -5.26 25.15
N ARG A 176 -18.94 -6.47 25.07
CA ARG A 176 -17.57 -6.85 25.42
C ARG A 176 -16.52 -6.40 24.40
N ASP A 177 -16.91 -5.51 23.50
CA ASP A 177 -16.12 -5.14 22.34
C ASP A 177 -15.27 -3.94 22.71
N VAL A 178 -13.95 -4.08 22.57
CA VAL A 178 -13.01 -3.00 22.79
C VAL A 178 -13.09 -2.06 21.59
N THR A 179 -13.95 -1.06 21.68
CA THR A 179 -14.15 -0.04 20.62
C THR A 179 -13.52 1.29 21.01
N ARG A 180 -13.26 2.13 20.00
CA ARG A 180 -12.71 3.50 20.16
C ARG A 180 -13.56 4.36 21.09
N ILE A 181 -14.88 4.22 21.00
CA ILE A 181 -15.83 4.95 21.86
C ILE A 181 -15.70 4.48 23.31
N GLU A 182 -15.67 3.17 23.56
CA GLU A 182 -15.60 2.65 24.93
C GLU A 182 -14.25 2.94 25.61
N VAL A 183 -13.15 2.94 24.86
CA VAL A 183 -11.83 3.34 25.39
C VAL A 183 -11.82 4.82 25.78
N THR A 184 -12.31 5.71 24.92
CA THR A 184 -12.34 7.17 25.20
C THR A 184 -13.33 7.51 26.33
N LYS A 185 -14.48 6.84 26.40
CA LYS A 185 -15.38 6.88 27.56
C LYS A 185 -14.70 6.39 28.83
N GLY A 186 -13.93 5.30 28.74
CA GLY A 186 -13.18 4.76 29.86
C GLY A 186 -12.18 5.75 30.43
N VAL A 187 -11.52 6.55 29.59
CA VAL A 187 -10.65 7.63 30.05
C VAL A 187 -11.40 8.74 30.76
N LEU A 188 -12.64 9.09 30.37
CA LEU A 188 -13.41 10.16 31.03
C LEU A 188 -14.14 9.69 32.30
N PHE A 189 -14.83 8.56 32.21
CA PHE A 189 -15.78 8.09 33.23
C PHE A 189 -15.19 7.03 34.15
N GLY A 190 -14.10 6.37 33.77
CA GLY A 190 -13.43 5.38 34.62
C GLY A 190 -12.84 6.01 35.88
N ASP A 191 -12.87 5.30 36.99
CA ASP A 191 -12.23 5.77 38.21
C ASP A 191 -10.70 5.78 38.04
N SER A 192 -10.04 6.87 38.42
CA SER A 192 -8.59 6.86 38.68
C SER A 192 -8.33 6.06 39.97
N LYS A 193 -7.18 5.38 40.10
CA LYS A 193 -6.82 4.50 41.22
C LYS A 193 -7.45 4.88 42.57
N ARG A 194 -8.33 4.02 43.11
CA ARG A 194 -9.03 4.23 44.40
C ARG A 194 -8.25 3.64 45.59
N ASN A 195 -7.20 4.29 46.10
CA ASN A 195 -6.49 3.78 47.29
C ASN A 195 -7.44 3.45 48.47
N LYS A 196 -7.24 2.30 49.14
CA LYS A 196 -8.01 1.85 50.33
C LYS A 196 -7.78 2.71 51.59
N VAL A 197 -6.89 3.69 51.53
CA VAL A 197 -6.49 4.53 52.67
C VAL A 197 -6.20 5.93 52.11
N GLY A 198 -6.98 6.94 52.52
CA GLY A 198 -7.04 8.25 51.86
C GLY A 198 -5.69 8.92 51.60
N ILE A 199 -5.63 9.72 50.50
CA ILE A 199 -4.50 10.55 49.98
C ILE A 199 -3.62 9.77 48.97
N LYS A 200 -3.49 10.04 47.66
CA LYS A 200 -3.91 11.10 46.69
C LYS A 200 -4.43 10.43 45.39
N GLU A 201 -5.53 10.91 44.84
CA GLU A 201 -6.05 10.54 43.50
C GLU A 201 -5.11 11.07 42.39
N GLY A 202 -4.80 10.22 41.40
CA GLY A 202 -3.98 10.58 40.25
C GLY A 202 -2.50 10.93 40.56
N LYS A 203 -1.67 10.88 39.52
CA LYS A 203 -0.28 11.35 39.60
C LYS A 203 -0.27 12.89 39.60
N THR A 204 0.76 13.48 40.20
CA THR A 204 0.97 14.93 40.12
C THR A 204 1.79 15.24 38.88
N VAL A 205 1.30 16.19 38.10
CA VAL A 205 1.95 16.85 36.95
C VAL A 205 1.90 18.36 37.19
N THR A 206 2.79 19.13 36.58
CA THR A 206 2.96 20.56 36.85
C THR A 206 2.81 21.36 35.57
N THR A 207 2.12 22.48 35.63
CA THR A 207 2.27 23.59 34.68
C THR A 207 3.34 24.54 35.23
N GLU A 208 3.64 25.62 34.51
CA GLU A 208 4.56 26.66 34.98
C GLU A 208 4.09 27.29 36.31
N GLU A 209 2.78 27.44 36.48
CA GLU A 209 2.19 28.12 37.62
C GLU A 209 1.64 27.18 38.71
N ASN A 210 1.23 25.97 38.33
CA ASN A 210 0.32 25.17 39.16
C ASN A 210 0.62 23.66 39.13
N SER A 211 0.27 22.96 40.21
CA SER A 211 0.29 21.49 40.25
C SER A 211 -1.11 20.91 39.99
N TRP A 212 -1.17 19.96 39.06
CA TRP A 212 -2.36 19.28 38.60
C TRP A 212 -2.35 17.82 39.02
N LYS A 213 -3.54 17.28 39.23
CA LYS A 213 -3.77 15.84 39.43
C LYS A 213 -4.32 15.27 38.14
N THR A 214 -3.68 14.23 37.61
CA THR A 214 -4.11 13.58 36.36
C THR A 214 -5.58 13.14 36.43
N SER A 215 -5.99 12.59 37.58
CA SER A 215 -7.36 12.15 37.84
C SER A 215 -8.40 13.26 37.68
N LYS A 216 -8.06 14.46 38.18
CA LYS A 216 -8.94 15.63 38.11
C LYS A 216 -8.88 16.30 36.75
N MET A 217 -7.74 16.25 36.06
CA MET A 217 -7.61 16.84 34.73
C MET A 217 -8.58 16.17 33.75
N TYR A 218 -8.64 14.85 33.68
CA TYR A 218 -9.58 14.16 32.79
C TYR A 218 -11.05 14.34 33.19
N ALA A 219 -11.34 14.50 34.49
CA ALA A 219 -12.71 14.54 35.00
C ALA A 219 -13.31 15.95 35.16
N LYS A 220 -12.48 16.98 35.27
CA LYS A 220 -12.89 18.35 35.63
C LYS A 220 -12.62 19.40 34.57
N THR A 221 -12.32 19.00 33.34
CA THR A 221 -12.21 19.94 32.21
C THR A 221 -13.58 20.46 31.79
N GLY A 222 -13.57 21.66 31.20
CA GLY A 222 -14.67 22.20 30.39
C GLY A 222 -14.61 21.66 28.96
N ILE A 223 -15.53 22.09 28.11
CA ILE A 223 -15.52 21.81 26.66
C ILE A 223 -15.34 23.13 25.89
N VAL A 224 -14.54 23.11 24.83
CA VAL A 224 -14.42 24.22 23.88
C VAL A 224 -14.90 23.79 22.50
N LEU A 225 -15.79 24.58 21.92
CA LEU A 225 -16.21 24.48 20.53
C LEU A 225 -15.37 25.48 19.72
N VAL A 226 -14.31 24.96 19.09
CA VAL A 226 -13.26 25.77 18.45
C VAL A 226 -13.81 26.65 17.33
N GLU A 227 -14.71 26.10 16.50
CA GLU A 227 -15.33 26.80 15.36
C GLU A 227 -16.19 27.98 15.82
N GLU A 228 -16.88 27.83 16.95
CA GLU A 228 -17.78 28.84 17.51
C GLU A 228 -17.08 29.79 18.49
N LYS A 229 -15.81 29.50 18.83
CA LYS A 229 -15.05 30.17 19.89
C LYS A 229 -15.82 30.22 21.22
N ALA A 230 -16.57 29.16 21.51
CA ALA A 230 -17.46 29.07 22.66
C ALA A 230 -16.91 28.06 23.69
N PHE A 231 -17.00 28.42 24.98
CA PHE A 231 -16.49 27.63 26.09
C PHE A 231 -17.63 27.23 27.00
N TYR A 232 -17.61 25.99 27.48
CA TYR A 232 -18.67 25.41 28.28
C TYR A 232 -18.11 24.74 29.53
N LYS A 233 -18.82 24.90 30.65
CA LYS A 233 -18.54 24.18 31.90
C LYS A 233 -19.77 23.49 32.43
N LYS A 234 -19.54 22.38 33.14
CA LYS A 234 -20.61 21.69 33.87
C LYS A 234 -20.53 22.10 35.34
N GLU A 235 -21.59 22.76 35.82
CA GLU A 235 -21.65 23.26 37.20
C GLU A 235 -21.47 22.12 38.22
N GLY A 236 -20.68 22.37 39.26
CA GLY A 236 -20.35 21.39 40.31
C GLY A 236 -19.40 20.26 39.89
N VAL A 237 -19.10 20.11 38.59
CA VAL A 237 -18.22 19.04 38.06
C VAL A 237 -16.91 19.63 37.55
N SER A 238 -16.98 20.59 36.64
CA SER A 238 -15.83 21.21 36.00
C SER A 238 -15.11 22.20 36.94
N ASN A 239 -13.79 22.30 36.79
CA ASN A 239 -12.95 23.34 37.36
C ASN A 239 -12.07 23.89 36.23
N THR A 240 -12.69 24.70 35.38
CA THR A 240 -12.13 25.25 34.15
C THR A 240 -11.03 26.27 34.41
N GLU A 241 -11.12 27.04 35.50
CA GLU A 241 -10.05 27.93 35.97
C GLU A 241 -8.73 27.18 36.17
N LYS A 242 -8.79 25.96 36.73
CA LYS A 242 -7.59 25.17 36.99
C LYS A 242 -7.19 24.26 35.84
N TYR A 243 -8.13 23.56 35.20
CA TYR A 243 -7.84 22.48 34.24
C TYR A 243 -8.15 22.86 32.78
N GLY A 244 -8.75 24.02 32.54
CA GLY A 244 -9.12 24.51 31.22
C GLY A 244 -10.23 23.70 30.54
N HIS A 245 -10.27 23.79 29.21
CA HIS A 245 -11.30 23.19 28.35
C HIS A 245 -10.68 22.30 27.28
N ARG A 246 -11.28 21.14 27.04
CA ARG A 246 -10.87 20.18 26.01
C ARG A 246 -11.78 20.28 24.79
N ARG A 247 -11.34 19.82 23.62
CA ARG A 247 -12.22 19.64 22.45
C ARG A 247 -13.16 18.45 22.65
N LEU A 248 -14.22 18.38 21.85
CA LEU A 248 -15.13 17.24 21.82
C LEU A 248 -14.38 15.93 21.52
N LEU A 249 -14.80 14.84 22.15
CA LEU A 249 -14.44 13.49 21.73
C LEU A 249 -15.35 13.04 20.56
N PRO A 250 -14.96 12.01 19.79
CA PRO A 250 -15.69 11.61 18.58
C PRO A 250 -17.16 11.23 18.77
N TRP A 251 -17.58 10.91 19.99
CA TRP A 251 -18.95 10.51 20.32
C TRP A 251 -19.75 11.61 21.03
N GLU A 252 -19.15 12.77 21.31
CA GLU A 252 -19.83 13.91 21.90
C GLU A 252 -20.33 14.86 20.82
N THR A 253 -21.54 15.41 20.98
CA THR A 253 -22.12 16.36 20.02
C THR A 253 -22.17 17.77 20.59
N ALA A 254 -22.07 18.78 19.72
CA ALA A 254 -22.13 20.17 20.13
C ALA A 254 -23.52 20.53 20.70
N GLU A 255 -24.57 19.92 20.18
CA GLU A 255 -25.96 20.11 20.61
C GLU A 255 -26.18 19.63 22.05
N GLU A 256 -25.68 18.45 22.41
CA GLU A 256 -25.75 17.93 23.79
C GLU A 256 -25.00 18.82 24.77
N VAL A 257 -23.82 19.31 24.38
CA VAL A 257 -23.04 20.22 25.24
C VAL A 257 -23.79 21.53 25.45
N LYS A 258 -24.35 22.12 24.39
CA LYS A 258 -25.13 23.37 24.48
C LYS A 258 -26.40 23.23 25.32
N ALA A 259 -27.01 22.06 25.34
CA ALA A 259 -28.20 21.79 26.13
C ALA A 259 -27.91 21.64 27.63
N ASP A 260 -26.83 20.93 27.97
CA ASP A 260 -26.56 20.48 29.35
C ASP A 260 -25.49 21.31 30.09
N TRP A 261 -24.69 22.11 29.37
CA TRP A 261 -23.54 22.85 29.92
C TRP A 261 -23.75 24.36 29.88
N GLN A 262 -23.11 25.06 30.82
CA GLN A 262 -23.19 26.51 30.94
C GLN A 262 -22.11 27.18 30.09
N LEU A 263 -22.50 28.17 29.29
CA LEU A 263 -21.57 29.01 28.53
C LEU A 263 -20.68 29.82 29.49
N GLU A 264 -19.40 29.88 29.17
CA GLU A 264 -18.37 30.56 29.94
C GLU A 264 -17.62 31.57 29.05
N THR A 265 -17.31 32.73 29.62
CA THR A 265 -16.62 33.84 28.93
C THR A 265 -15.26 34.13 29.57
N GLY A 266 -14.38 34.84 28.87
CA GLY A 266 -13.06 35.23 29.39
C GLY A 266 -11.94 34.23 29.09
N PHE A 267 -12.17 33.32 28.13
CA PHE A 267 -11.17 32.39 27.63
C PHE A 267 -10.89 32.67 26.15
N GLU A 268 -9.64 32.52 25.76
CA GLU A 268 -9.22 32.61 24.35
C GLU A 268 -8.99 31.22 23.78
N VAL A 269 -9.33 31.06 22.49
CA VAL A 269 -9.14 29.79 21.78
C VAL A 269 -7.64 29.56 21.60
N ALA A 270 -7.14 28.49 22.21
CA ALA A 270 -5.74 28.10 22.06
C ALA A 270 -5.41 27.77 20.59
N THR A 271 -4.16 28.02 20.22
CA THR A 271 -3.62 27.58 18.92
C THR A 271 -3.44 26.07 18.96
N TYR A 272 -4.34 25.34 18.29
CA TYR A 272 -4.21 23.91 18.09
C TYR A 272 -3.36 23.64 16.85
N THR A 273 -2.40 22.75 16.98
CA THR A 273 -1.42 22.41 15.94
C THR A 273 -1.78 21.14 15.19
N LEU A 274 -2.62 20.28 15.76
CA LEU A 274 -3.05 19.03 15.12
C LEU A 274 -4.40 19.20 14.41
N SER A 275 -4.47 18.74 13.17
CA SER A 275 -5.66 18.24 12.47
C SER A 275 -5.68 16.71 12.60
N VAL A 276 -6.82 16.06 12.88
CA VAL A 276 -6.86 14.59 12.90
C VAL A 276 -6.84 14.08 11.46
N GLU A 277 -5.65 13.87 10.91
CA GLU A 277 -5.42 13.23 9.60
C GLU A 277 -5.05 11.76 9.79
N GLU A 278 -5.40 10.89 8.83
CA GLU A 278 -5.11 9.44 8.88
C GLU A 278 -3.60 9.16 9.07
N ASP A 279 -2.76 10.08 8.62
CA ASP A 279 -1.29 10.01 8.73
C ASP A 279 -0.80 9.97 10.18
N PHE A 280 -1.54 10.53 11.15
CA PHE A 280 -1.16 10.47 12.57
C PHE A 280 -1.29 9.06 13.14
N PHE A 281 -2.27 8.26 12.70
CA PHE A 281 -2.40 6.88 13.16
C PHE A 281 -1.21 6.03 12.70
N LYS A 282 -0.80 6.20 11.44
CA LYS A 282 0.39 5.53 10.89
C LYS A 282 1.65 5.96 11.64
N LEU A 283 1.85 7.26 11.81
CA LEU A 283 3.01 7.83 12.51
C LEU A 283 3.12 7.35 13.97
N VAL A 284 2.00 7.25 14.69
CA VAL A 284 1.99 6.71 16.06
C VAL A 284 2.25 5.20 16.06
N ARG A 285 1.65 4.46 15.12
CA ARG A 285 1.87 3.01 14.98
C ARG A 285 3.35 2.69 14.73
N ASP A 286 3.96 3.35 13.76
CA ASP A 286 5.38 3.17 13.43
C ASP A 286 6.25 3.47 14.64
N TYR A 287 5.97 4.56 15.37
CA TYR A 287 6.69 4.89 16.60
C TYR A 287 6.56 3.80 17.67
N ILE A 288 5.38 3.22 17.87
CA ILE A 288 5.19 2.15 18.86
C ILE A 288 5.99 0.90 18.47
N MET A 289 5.93 0.50 17.19
CA MET A 289 6.65 -0.66 16.68
C MET A 289 8.17 -0.49 16.83
N THR A 290 8.72 0.69 16.55
CA THR A 290 10.17 0.98 16.74
C THR A 290 10.64 0.95 18.21
N LYS A 291 9.74 0.90 19.19
CA LYS A 291 10.12 0.79 20.61
C LYS A 291 10.26 -0.66 21.09
N ASN A 292 9.81 -1.63 20.31
CA ASN A 292 9.94 -3.04 20.61
C ASN A 292 10.84 -3.70 19.54
N PRO A 293 12.04 -4.20 19.89
CA PRO A 293 13.00 -4.73 18.91
C PRO A 293 12.45 -5.82 17.98
N ASN A 294 11.50 -6.63 18.46
CA ASN A 294 10.87 -7.67 17.65
C ASN A 294 9.85 -7.09 16.65
N GLU A 295 9.14 -6.06 17.06
CA GLU A 295 8.15 -5.36 16.24
C GLU A 295 8.82 -4.38 15.26
N GLU A 296 9.98 -3.81 15.64
CA GLU A 296 10.84 -3.02 14.75
C GLU A 296 11.31 -3.87 13.56
N ALA A 297 11.81 -5.08 13.81
CA ALA A 297 12.18 -6.02 12.76
C ALA A 297 10.98 -6.44 11.89
N GLN A 298 9.75 -6.44 12.43
CA GLN A 298 8.53 -6.68 11.65
C GLN A 298 8.19 -5.47 10.78
N LEU A 299 8.26 -4.25 11.35
CA LEU A 299 8.03 -3.00 10.63
C LEU A 299 9.02 -2.82 9.49
N GLU A 300 10.30 -3.13 9.71
CA GLU A 300 11.34 -3.12 8.67
C GLU A 300 11.00 -4.07 7.51
N ARG A 301 10.51 -5.28 7.81
CA ARG A 301 10.08 -6.23 6.78
C ARG A 301 8.85 -5.75 6.02
N GLU A 302 7.89 -5.13 6.71
CA GLU A 302 6.71 -4.54 6.08
C GLU A 302 7.08 -3.37 5.16
N ASN A 303 7.98 -2.48 5.62
CA ASN A 303 8.49 -1.37 4.83
C ASN A 303 9.27 -1.85 3.60
N TYR A 304 10.19 -2.81 3.79
CA TYR A 304 10.90 -3.45 2.69
C TYR A 304 9.95 -4.14 1.71
N SER A 305 8.90 -4.80 2.19
CA SER A 305 7.90 -5.42 1.33
C SER A 305 7.09 -4.40 0.54
N LYS A 306 6.77 -3.23 1.10
CA LYS A 306 6.08 -2.14 0.41
C LYS A 306 6.98 -1.52 -0.65
N GLU A 307 8.22 -1.19 -0.31
CA GLU A 307 9.22 -0.67 -1.25
C GLU A 307 9.44 -1.66 -2.41
N ALA A 308 9.55 -2.96 -2.12
CA ALA A 308 9.66 -4.00 -3.14
C ALA A 308 8.38 -4.20 -3.98
N LEU A 309 7.22 -3.78 -3.48
CA LEU A 309 5.97 -3.78 -4.25
C LEU A 309 5.93 -2.57 -5.19
N GLU A 310 6.28 -1.40 -4.68
CA GLU A 310 6.37 -0.14 -5.44
C GLU A 310 7.41 -0.24 -6.56
N ASP A 311 8.60 -0.79 -6.29
CA ASP A 311 9.64 -1.05 -7.32
C ASP A 311 9.14 -2.05 -8.38
N ARG A 312 8.40 -3.09 -7.97
CA ARG A 312 7.79 -4.04 -8.92
C ARG A 312 6.73 -3.39 -9.79
N GLN A 313 5.92 -2.49 -9.23
CA GLN A 313 4.91 -1.74 -9.97
C GLN A 313 5.57 -0.79 -10.97
N ALA A 314 6.58 -0.01 -10.53
CA ALA A 314 7.33 0.88 -11.40
C ALA A 314 7.99 0.14 -12.58
N LYS A 315 8.64 -1.02 -12.32
CA LYS A 315 9.20 -1.87 -13.38
C LYS A 315 8.15 -2.46 -14.30
N HIS A 316 6.98 -2.79 -13.77
CA HIS A 316 5.88 -3.29 -14.60
C HIS A 316 5.36 -2.20 -15.54
N GLU A 317 5.21 -0.97 -15.06
CA GLU A 317 4.86 0.19 -15.89
C GLU A 317 5.92 0.48 -16.96
N GLU A 318 7.21 0.47 -16.59
CA GLU A 318 8.32 0.63 -17.54
C GLU A 318 8.29 -0.43 -18.65
N VAL A 319 8.06 -1.71 -18.29
CA VAL A 319 7.94 -2.79 -19.28
C VAL A 319 6.70 -2.60 -20.16
N LEU A 320 5.57 -2.15 -19.60
CA LEU A 320 4.36 -1.87 -20.39
C LEU A 320 4.60 -0.75 -21.39
N GLU A 321 5.26 0.34 -20.98
CA GLU A 321 5.63 1.44 -21.86
C GLU A 321 6.58 0.97 -22.98
N ALA A 322 7.61 0.20 -22.64
CA ALA A 322 8.54 -0.34 -23.62
C ALA A 322 7.86 -1.29 -24.62
N VAL A 323 6.92 -2.13 -24.15
CA VAL A 323 6.13 -3.02 -25.01
C VAL A 323 5.21 -2.21 -25.92
N GLN A 324 4.52 -1.18 -25.41
CA GLN A 324 3.68 -0.30 -26.21
C GLN A 324 4.49 0.42 -27.29
N GLN A 325 5.67 0.94 -26.94
CA GLN A 325 6.57 1.57 -27.88
C GLN A 325 7.00 0.58 -28.97
N HIS A 326 7.42 -0.63 -28.60
CA HIS A 326 7.81 -1.65 -29.57
C HIS A 326 6.66 -2.06 -30.50
N PHE A 327 5.43 -2.20 -29.98
CA PHE A 327 4.26 -2.45 -30.81
C PHE A 327 4.00 -1.29 -31.79
N SER A 328 4.17 -0.05 -31.36
CA SER A 328 4.00 1.12 -32.25
C SER A 328 5.04 1.15 -33.37
N GLU A 329 6.29 0.78 -33.09
CA GLU A 329 7.36 0.66 -34.07
C GLU A 329 7.05 -0.44 -35.09
N VAL A 330 6.67 -1.64 -34.62
CA VAL A 330 6.31 -2.77 -35.50
C VAL A 330 5.10 -2.44 -36.38
N LEU A 331 4.09 -1.75 -35.84
CA LEU A 331 2.94 -1.29 -36.63
C LEU A 331 3.37 -0.27 -37.69
N GLY A 332 4.29 0.63 -37.36
CA GLY A 332 4.88 1.58 -38.31
C GLY A 332 5.64 0.87 -39.44
N GLU A 333 6.47 -0.11 -39.12
CA GLU A 333 7.21 -0.91 -40.10
C GLU A 333 6.27 -1.70 -41.02
N LEU A 334 5.23 -2.33 -40.46
CA LEU A 334 4.22 -3.05 -41.23
C LEU A 334 3.46 -2.14 -42.18
N GLN A 335 3.11 -0.93 -41.73
CA GLN A 335 2.44 0.06 -42.56
C GLN A 335 3.35 0.51 -43.71
N GLN A 336 4.64 0.72 -43.45
CA GLN A 336 5.61 1.08 -44.48
C GLN A 336 5.78 -0.06 -45.51
N GLN A 337 5.90 -1.31 -45.06
CA GLN A 337 5.97 -2.47 -45.95
C GLN A 337 4.72 -2.60 -46.83
N TYR A 338 3.53 -2.39 -46.25
CA TYR A 338 2.28 -2.42 -47.01
C TYR A 338 2.28 -1.33 -48.10
N GLN A 339 2.75 -0.13 -47.77
CA GLN A 339 2.85 0.97 -48.74
C GLN A 339 3.79 0.62 -49.90
N THR A 340 4.97 0.05 -49.61
CA THR A 340 5.90 -0.43 -50.65
C THR A 340 5.26 -1.51 -51.53
N ILE A 341 4.51 -2.45 -50.95
CA ILE A 341 3.82 -3.50 -51.71
C ILE A 341 2.77 -2.89 -52.65
N VAL A 342 2.01 -1.90 -52.19
CA VAL A 342 1.01 -1.20 -53.00
C VAL A 342 1.66 -0.45 -54.17
N GLU A 343 2.76 0.25 -53.92
CA GLU A 343 3.53 0.95 -54.97
C GLU A 343 4.10 -0.02 -56.01
N ASN A 344 4.77 -1.09 -55.56
CA ASN A 344 5.28 -2.13 -56.45
C ASN A 344 4.15 -2.78 -57.26
N HIS A 345 3.00 -3.06 -56.63
CA HIS A 345 1.85 -3.64 -57.34
C HIS A 345 1.29 -2.69 -58.41
N ARG A 346 1.29 -1.39 -58.13
CA ARG A 346 0.91 -0.36 -59.11
C ARG A 346 1.89 -0.35 -60.29
N GLU A 347 3.20 -0.35 -60.03
CA GLU A 347 4.22 -0.41 -61.09
C GLU A 347 4.08 -1.68 -61.93
N HIS A 348 3.93 -2.84 -61.30
CA HIS A 348 3.71 -4.11 -62.00
C HIS A 348 2.43 -4.09 -62.86
N LYS A 349 1.38 -3.43 -62.39
CA LYS A 349 0.14 -3.26 -63.17
C LYS A 349 0.37 -2.36 -64.38
N GLU A 350 1.11 -1.26 -64.24
CA GLU A 350 1.47 -0.37 -65.35
C GLU A 350 2.31 -1.14 -66.40
N ILE A 351 3.31 -1.92 -65.97
CA ILE A 351 4.12 -2.78 -66.85
C ILE A 351 3.24 -3.83 -67.56
N ALA A 352 2.31 -4.46 -66.85
CA ALA A 352 1.41 -5.46 -67.44
C ALA A 352 0.48 -4.85 -68.51
N VAL A 353 0.00 -3.61 -68.29
CA VAL A 353 -0.80 -2.87 -69.27
C VAL A 353 0.05 -2.55 -70.51
N GLU A 354 1.28 -2.09 -70.33
CA GLU A 354 2.17 -1.78 -71.46
C GLU A 354 2.56 -3.02 -72.26
N ALA A 355 2.83 -4.14 -71.59
CA ALA A 355 3.09 -5.42 -72.23
C ALA A 355 1.89 -5.91 -73.05
N ALA A 356 0.66 -5.75 -72.52
CA ALA A 356 -0.56 -6.09 -73.25
C ALA A 356 -0.78 -5.19 -74.48
N ARG A 357 -0.40 -3.91 -74.38
CA ARG A 357 -0.43 -2.98 -75.51
C ARG A 357 0.55 -3.39 -76.61
N ASN A 358 1.80 -3.66 -76.25
CA ASN A 358 2.83 -4.09 -77.19
C ASN A 358 2.46 -5.42 -77.87
N GLN A 359 1.87 -6.38 -77.15
CA GLN A 359 1.37 -7.62 -77.75
C GLN A 359 0.23 -7.39 -78.75
N ASN A 360 -0.63 -6.39 -78.53
CA ASN A 360 -1.66 -6.04 -79.48
C ASN A 360 -1.09 -5.35 -80.72
N GLU A 361 -0.07 -4.50 -80.55
CA GLU A 361 0.65 -3.88 -81.67
C GLU A 361 1.39 -4.94 -82.52
N ASP A 362 2.03 -5.93 -81.89
CA ASP A 362 2.64 -7.08 -82.57
C ASP A 362 1.60 -7.92 -83.34
N LYS A 363 0.42 -8.14 -82.76
CA LYS A 363 -0.68 -8.83 -83.47
C LYS A 363 -1.13 -8.05 -84.71
N VAL A 364 -1.24 -6.72 -84.62
CA VAL A 364 -1.59 -5.86 -85.76
C VAL A 364 -0.52 -5.94 -86.84
N LEU A 365 0.76 -5.87 -86.47
CA LEU A 365 1.88 -6.05 -87.40
C LEU A 365 1.87 -7.42 -88.07
N HIS A 366 1.59 -8.49 -87.32
CA HIS A 366 1.46 -9.84 -87.88
C HIS A 366 0.31 -9.96 -88.89
N VAL A 367 -0.83 -9.33 -88.63
CA VAL A 367 -1.95 -9.28 -89.58
C VAL A 367 -1.54 -8.52 -90.85
N GLU A 368 -0.82 -7.40 -90.72
CA GLU A 368 -0.34 -6.64 -91.88
C GLU A 368 0.68 -7.43 -92.72
N ILE A 369 1.63 -8.11 -92.06
CA ILE A 369 2.61 -8.99 -92.73
C ILE A 369 1.89 -10.12 -93.47
N ASN A 370 0.93 -10.78 -92.84
CA ASN A 370 0.15 -11.85 -93.47
C ASN A 370 -0.64 -11.34 -94.67
N THR A 371 -1.20 -10.13 -94.59
CA THR A 371 -1.93 -9.51 -95.70
C THR A 371 -1.00 -9.23 -96.89
N LYS A 372 0.19 -8.67 -96.64
CA LYS A 372 1.21 -8.45 -97.68
C LYS A 372 1.73 -9.76 -98.27
N LEU A 373 1.88 -10.81 -97.46
CA LEU A 373 2.27 -12.14 -97.94
C LEU A 373 1.21 -12.74 -98.86
N GLU A 374 -0.08 -12.60 -98.54
CA GLU A 374 -1.17 -13.05 -99.41
C GLU A 374 -1.25 -12.22 -100.71
N GLU A 375 -0.99 -10.90 -100.68
CA GLU A 375 -0.86 -10.10 -101.91
C GLU A 375 0.32 -10.57 -102.78
N ILE A 376 1.49 -10.82 -102.17
CA ILE A 376 2.65 -11.34 -102.88
C ILE A 376 2.32 -12.70 -103.49
N LYS A 377 1.67 -13.59 -102.74
CA LYS A 377 1.26 -14.91 -103.22
C LYS A 377 0.29 -14.82 -104.39
N LYS A 378 -0.71 -13.94 -104.30
CA LYS A 378 -1.63 -13.66 -105.41
C LYS A 378 -0.89 -13.13 -106.64
N ASN A 379 0.05 -12.20 -106.47
CA ASN A 379 0.87 -11.69 -107.57
C ASN A 379 1.73 -12.81 -108.20
N ILE A 380 2.27 -13.72 -107.38
CA ILE A 380 3.00 -14.91 -107.87
C ILE A 380 2.08 -15.81 -108.66
N ASP A 381 0.88 -16.11 -108.17
CA ASP A 381 -0.10 -16.97 -108.85
C ASP A 381 -0.59 -16.34 -110.16
N ASP A 382 -0.84 -15.02 -110.18
CA ASP A 382 -1.20 -14.27 -111.39
C ASP A 382 -0.04 -14.28 -112.41
N THR A 383 1.20 -14.12 -111.95
CA THR A 383 2.40 -14.22 -112.80
C THR A 383 2.59 -15.63 -113.33
N LYS A 384 2.33 -16.65 -112.50
CA LYS A 384 2.41 -18.06 -112.88
C LYS A 384 1.33 -18.44 -113.88
N ALA A 385 0.11 -17.92 -113.73
CA ALA A 385 -0.97 -18.06 -114.71
C ALA A 385 -0.65 -17.33 -116.04
N LEU A 386 0.08 -16.22 -115.98
CA LEU A 386 0.60 -15.53 -117.17
C LEU A 386 1.70 -16.33 -117.88
N ILE A 387 2.58 -16.98 -117.11
CA ILE A 387 3.63 -17.87 -117.61
C ILE A 387 3.03 -19.15 -118.22
N GLU A 388 2.02 -19.75 -117.58
CA GLU A 388 1.31 -20.94 -118.11
C GLU A 388 0.48 -20.64 -119.37
N ARG A 389 0.03 -19.39 -119.59
CA ARG A 389 -0.60 -18.96 -120.86
C ARG A 389 0.40 -18.71 -121.98
N ASN A 390 1.67 -18.45 -121.66
CA ASN A 390 2.72 -18.08 -122.62
C ASN A 390 3.93 -19.02 -122.50
N HIS A 391 3.75 -20.30 -122.87
CA HIS A 391 4.71 -21.13 -123.62
C HIS A 391 4.53 -22.62 -123.35
N LYS A 392 4.38 -23.35 -124.46
CA LYS A 392 4.92 -24.70 -124.65
C LYS A 392 6.45 -24.63 -124.55
N GLU A 393 6.99 -25.71 -124.00
CA GLU A 393 8.36 -26.21 -124.14
C GLU A 393 9.45 -25.74 -123.15
N VAL A 394 9.98 -26.77 -122.47
CA VAL A 394 11.33 -26.95 -121.87
C VAL A 394 11.53 -26.66 -120.37
N VAL A 395 11.61 -27.78 -119.62
CA VAL A 395 12.61 -28.24 -118.61
C VAL A 395 13.15 -27.24 -117.57
N VAL A 396 12.94 -27.55 -116.27
CA VAL A 396 13.93 -27.93 -115.23
C VAL A 396 13.23 -27.85 -113.86
N VAL A 397 13.24 -28.96 -113.10
CA VAL A 397 12.71 -29.08 -111.73
C VAL A 397 13.84 -28.91 -110.71
N ALA A 398 13.67 -27.98 -109.78
CA ALA A 398 14.18 -27.99 -108.41
C ALA A 398 13.19 -27.09 -107.60
N PRO A 399 12.89 -27.30 -106.30
CA PRO A 399 13.86 -27.61 -105.25
C PRO A 399 13.33 -28.50 -104.10
N GLU A 400 14.19 -29.02 -103.21
CA GLU A 400 13.77 -29.27 -101.82
C GLU A 400 14.89 -28.85 -100.86
N LEU A 401 14.60 -27.78 -100.10
CA LEU A 401 15.36 -27.39 -98.93
C LEU A 401 15.18 -28.45 -97.84
N THR A 402 16.29 -29.02 -97.41
CA THR A 402 16.38 -29.91 -96.26
C THR A 402 16.09 -29.17 -94.94
N ILE A 403 15.18 -29.77 -94.18
CA ILE A 403 14.92 -29.58 -92.75
C ILE A 403 16.23 -29.71 -91.98
N LYS A 404 16.86 -28.60 -91.60
CA LYS A 404 18.03 -28.63 -90.70
C LYS A 404 18.09 -27.58 -89.60
N ASP A 405 17.07 -26.74 -89.44
CA ASP A 405 17.00 -25.78 -88.31
C ASP A 405 15.79 -25.98 -87.38
N VAL A 406 14.99 -27.05 -87.56
CA VAL A 406 13.85 -27.38 -86.66
C VAL A 406 14.27 -28.35 -85.52
N GLN A 407 15.49 -28.86 -85.51
CA GLN A 407 15.99 -29.75 -84.45
C GLN A 407 16.89 -29.04 -83.41
N LYS A 408 16.47 -27.83 -82.98
CA LYS A 408 17.05 -27.15 -81.81
C LYS A 408 16.01 -26.67 -80.79
N ILE A 409 14.80 -27.24 -80.82
CA ILE A 409 13.70 -26.95 -79.87
C ILE A 409 13.35 -28.14 -78.95
N VAL A 410 13.98 -29.31 -79.11
CA VAL A 410 13.70 -30.49 -78.25
C VAL A 410 14.96 -31.00 -77.55
N GLN A 411 15.71 -30.08 -76.94
CA GLN A 411 16.66 -30.39 -75.89
C GLN A 411 16.61 -29.30 -74.83
N GLN A 412 15.79 -29.50 -73.80
CA GLN A 412 16.05 -29.21 -72.38
C GLN A 412 14.76 -29.30 -71.53
N GLU A 413 14.05 -30.43 -71.60
CA GLU A 413 13.25 -30.90 -70.46
C GLU A 413 14.16 -31.67 -69.50
N VAL A 414 15.11 -30.97 -68.88
CA VAL A 414 15.77 -31.45 -67.67
C VAL A 414 16.07 -30.22 -66.82
N ASN A 415 15.46 -30.18 -65.63
CA ASN A 415 16.09 -29.84 -64.34
C ASN A 415 15.30 -28.91 -63.39
N VAL A 416 14.06 -28.55 -63.71
CA VAL A 416 13.23 -27.74 -62.77
C VAL A 416 12.75 -28.59 -61.57
N GLU A 417 12.49 -29.87 -61.78
CA GLU A 417 11.95 -30.75 -60.72
C GLU A 417 12.99 -31.09 -59.64
N LYS A 418 14.29 -31.22 -60.01
CA LYS A 418 15.38 -31.45 -59.04
C LYS A 418 15.74 -30.19 -58.25
N GLU A 419 15.63 -29.01 -58.85
CA GLU A 419 15.86 -27.75 -58.13
C GLU A 419 14.77 -27.47 -57.11
N ILE A 420 13.49 -27.75 -57.43
CA ILE A 420 12.39 -27.60 -56.48
C ILE A 420 12.51 -28.58 -55.31
N ILE A 421 12.88 -29.85 -55.58
CA ILE A 421 13.08 -30.85 -54.52
C ILE A 421 14.24 -30.47 -53.59
N ASN A 422 15.33 -29.89 -54.13
CA ASN A 422 16.45 -29.41 -53.32
C ASN A 422 16.10 -28.16 -52.52
N LEU A 423 15.33 -27.22 -53.08
CA LEU A 423 14.86 -26.01 -52.39
C LEU A 423 13.90 -26.35 -51.23
N VAL A 424 13.04 -27.35 -51.41
CA VAL A 424 12.12 -27.84 -50.37
C VAL A 424 12.89 -28.59 -49.26
N LYS A 425 13.90 -29.41 -49.61
CA LYS A 425 14.77 -30.08 -48.62
C LYS A 425 15.62 -29.10 -47.81
N ASP A 426 16.12 -28.03 -48.43
CA ASP A 426 16.89 -26.99 -47.73
C ASP A 426 16.02 -26.12 -46.82
N LYS A 427 14.77 -25.82 -47.20
CA LYS A 427 13.82 -25.14 -46.30
C LYS A 427 13.36 -26.03 -45.14
N LEU A 428 13.17 -27.32 -45.36
CA LEU A 428 12.82 -28.26 -44.28
C LEU A 428 13.98 -28.50 -43.30
N ARG A 429 15.25 -28.52 -43.77
CA ARG A 429 16.43 -28.59 -42.89
C ARG A 429 16.68 -27.32 -42.07
N LYS A 430 16.30 -26.14 -42.60
CA LYS A 430 16.44 -24.85 -41.88
C LYS A 430 15.38 -24.62 -40.80
N ASN A 431 14.23 -25.29 -40.89
CA ASN A 431 13.14 -25.20 -39.91
C ASN A 431 13.06 -26.41 -38.97
N ASP A 432 14.03 -27.33 -39.03
CA ASP A 432 14.14 -28.40 -38.04
C ASP A 432 14.68 -27.80 -36.73
N VAL A 433 13.92 -27.99 -35.67
CA VAL A 433 14.09 -27.33 -34.37
C VAL A 433 15.26 -28.02 -33.67
N GLY A 434 16.49 -27.62 -34.03
CA GLY A 434 17.69 -28.43 -33.94
C GLY A 434 18.02 -29.09 -32.58
N PRO A 435 19.09 -29.91 -32.53
CA PRO A 435 19.40 -30.85 -31.42
C PRO A 435 19.45 -30.24 -30.01
N ARG A 436 19.59 -28.92 -29.89
CA ARG A 436 19.56 -28.20 -28.62
C ARG A 436 18.16 -28.10 -28.01
N ILE A 437 17.11 -27.92 -28.81
CA ILE A 437 15.74 -27.80 -28.29
C ILE A 437 15.20 -29.18 -27.90
N HIS A 438 15.51 -30.23 -28.66
CA HIS A 438 15.23 -31.60 -28.24
C HIS A 438 15.93 -31.97 -26.93
N LYS A 439 17.21 -31.59 -26.74
CA LYS A 439 17.91 -31.78 -25.47
C LYS A 439 17.26 -31.02 -24.31
N GLU A 440 16.78 -29.80 -24.54
CA GLU A 440 16.16 -29.00 -23.48
C GLU A 440 14.78 -29.56 -23.10
N VAL A 441 14.00 -30.00 -24.09
CA VAL A 441 12.71 -30.69 -23.87
C VAL A 441 12.92 -32.00 -23.09
N ASP A 442 13.87 -32.83 -23.50
CA ASP A 442 14.20 -34.09 -22.80
C ASP A 442 14.68 -33.84 -21.36
N ARG A 443 15.46 -32.77 -21.14
CA ARG A 443 15.91 -32.36 -19.80
C ARG A 443 14.76 -31.89 -18.92
N THR A 444 13.81 -31.16 -19.50
CA THR A 444 12.63 -30.64 -18.79
C THR A 444 11.68 -31.77 -18.42
N VAL A 445 11.42 -32.72 -19.34
CA VAL A 445 10.63 -33.93 -19.09
C VAL A 445 11.29 -34.84 -18.04
N GLY A 446 12.62 -34.97 -18.07
CA GLY A 446 13.39 -35.71 -17.07
C GLY A 446 13.26 -35.12 -15.65
N ASN A 447 13.27 -33.79 -15.53
CA ASN A 447 13.11 -33.11 -14.24
C ASN A 447 11.69 -33.26 -13.68
N VAL A 448 10.66 -33.14 -14.53
CA VAL A 448 9.25 -33.33 -14.12
C VAL A 448 9.01 -34.76 -13.60
N ASN A 449 9.57 -35.77 -14.28
CA ASN A 449 9.45 -37.17 -13.85
C ASN A 449 10.16 -37.45 -12.51
N LYS A 450 11.30 -36.81 -12.23
CA LYS A 450 11.95 -36.89 -10.91
C LYS A 450 11.10 -36.28 -9.80
N THR A 451 10.50 -35.12 -10.05
CA THR A 451 9.63 -34.43 -9.09
C THR A 451 8.38 -35.26 -8.78
N LEU A 452 7.74 -35.83 -9.80
CA LEU A 452 6.59 -36.74 -9.64
C LEU A 452 6.95 -38.01 -8.85
N LYS A 453 8.14 -38.59 -9.08
CA LYS A 453 8.61 -39.78 -8.35
C LYS A 453 8.91 -39.48 -6.88
N ASN A 454 9.36 -38.27 -6.56
CA ASN A 454 9.58 -37.82 -5.18
C ASN A 454 8.28 -37.52 -4.44
N LEU A 455 7.26 -36.99 -5.14
CA LEU A 455 5.92 -36.79 -4.59
C LEU A 455 5.26 -38.13 -4.27
N ARG A 456 5.41 -39.14 -5.13
CA ARG A 456 4.88 -40.50 -4.90
C ARG A 456 5.52 -41.29 -3.76
N LYS A 457 6.66 -40.83 -3.23
CA LYS A 457 7.31 -41.42 -2.05
C LYS A 457 6.95 -40.71 -0.73
N LYS A 458 6.31 -39.54 -0.81
CA LYS A 458 5.84 -38.76 0.33
C LYS A 458 4.37 -39.04 0.70
N TRP A 459 3.70 -39.83 -0.13
CA TRP A 459 2.43 -40.51 0.16
C TRP A 459 2.74 -41.98 0.35
#